data_AF-A0A1B6FT27-F1
#
_entry.id   AF-A0A1B6FT27-F1
#
_cell.length_a   1.000
_cell.length_b   1.000
_cell.length_c   1.000
_cell.angle_alpha   90.00
_cell.angle_beta   90.00
_cell.angle_gamma   90.00
#
_symmetry.space_group_name_H-M   'P 1'
#
loop_
_entity.id
_entity.type
_entity.pdbx_description
1 polymer ?
#
loop_
_entity_poly.entity_id
_entity_poly.type
_entity_poly.pdbx_seq_one_letter_code
_entity_poly.pdbx_strand_id
1 'polypeptide(L)'
;MASSRFSKVDEYGFIRSDDFDYDTYEDFMSGYLKVLATRAKKWAALLRKGKSLSRSQTLKRYIRKGIPNEHRGEIWQLVCGVEVLKREQGRDLYHKVLEGPRNQEIVDTILTDLPRTFPDNIFFEDMHEER
;
A
#
# COMPACT_ATOMS: atom_id res chain seq x y z
N MET A 1 -34.45 2.52 -4.84
CA MET A 1 -33.22 2.38 -4.04
C MET A 1 -32.07 2.86 -4.91
N ALA A 2 -31.28 3.83 -4.48
CA ALA A 2 -30.10 4.22 -5.24
C ALA A 2 -29.05 3.10 -5.11
N SER A 3 -28.78 2.37 -6.18
CA SER A 3 -27.65 1.44 -6.26
C SER A 3 -26.39 2.28 -6.42
N SER A 4 -25.56 2.32 -5.37
CA SER A 4 -24.25 2.96 -5.43
C SER A 4 -23.27 1.95 -6.02
N ARG A 5 -23.16 1.93 -7.35
CA ARG A 5 -22.23 1.04 -8.04
C ARG A 5 -20.79 1.38 -7.65
N PHE A 6 -19.99 0.39 -7.27
CA PHE A 6 -18.56 0.59 -7.03
C PHE A 6 -17.89 1.18 -8.27
N SER A 7 -16.86 2.01 -8.05
CA SER A 7 -16.11 2.66 -9.12
C SER A 7 -15.47 1.63 -10.06
N LYS A 8 -15.22 2.04 -11.31
CA LYS A 8 -14.41 1.28 -12.27
C LYS A 8 -12.97 1.12 -11.77
N VAL A 9 -12.47 2.05 -10.97
CA VAL A 9 -11.12 2.04 -10.40
C VAL A 9 -11.18 1.71 -8.90
N ASP A 10 -10.30 0.84 -8.43
CA ASP A 10 -10.22 0.44 -7.02
C ASP A 10 -9.50 1.47 -6.13
N GLU A 11 -9.46 1.22 -4.82
CA GLU A 11 -8.83 2.13 -3.86
C GLU A 11 -7.30 2.28 -4.00
N TYR A 12 -6.66 1.47 -4.84
CA TYR A 12 -5.22 1.51 -5.14
C TYR A 12 -4.92 1.96 -6.57
N GLY A 13 -5.95 2.35 -7.34
CA GLY A 13 -5.80 2.86 -8.70
C GLY A 13 -5.92 1.80 -9.80
N PHE A 14 -6.22 0.53 -9.49
CA PHE A 14 -6.38 -0.49 -10.52
C PHE A 14 -7.76 -0.40 -11.18
N ILE A 15 -7.79 -0.40 -12.50
CA ILE A 15 -8.99 -0.47 -13.32
C ILE A 15 -9.51 -1.91 -13.25
N ARG A 16 -10.76 -2.06 -12.81
CA ARG A 16 -11.49 -3.34 -12.83
C ARG A 16 -11.82 -3.70 -14.27
N SER A 17 -11.79 -4.98 -14.61
CA SER A 17 -12.16 -5.45 -15.96
C SER A 17 -13.61 -5.10 -16.34
N ASP A 18 -13.95 -5.18 -17.63
CA ASP A 18 -15.31 -4.90 -18.10
C ASP A 18 -16.32 -5.96 -17.66
N ASP A 19 -15.86 -7.21 -17.49
CA ASP A 19 -16.61 -8.36 -17.00
C ASP A 19 -16.58 -8.50 -15.47
N PHE A 20 -16.08 -7.49 -14.75
CA PHE A 20 -16.01 -7.53 -13.29
C PHE A 20 -17.41 -7.70 -12.68
N ASP A 21 -17.57 -8.72 -11.83
CA ASP A 21 -18.82 -9.01 -11.13
C ASP A 21 -19.01 -8.06 -9.94
N TYR A 22 -19.66 -6.92 -10.23
CA TYR A 22 -19.97 -5.90 -9.24
C TYR A 22 -20.97 -6.37 -8.18
N ASP A 23 -21.89 -7.27 -8.54
CA ASP A 23 -22.95 -7.72 -7.63
C ASP A 23 -22.36 -8.63 -6.55
N THR A 24 -21.56 -9.63 -6.94
CA THR A 24 -20.83 -10.48 -5.99
C THR A 24 -19.88 -9.67 -5.11
N TYR A 25 -19.21 -8.68 -5.69
CA TYR A 25 -18.31 -7.81 -4.93
C TYR A 25 -19.07 -6.93 -3.92
N GLU A 26 -20.21 -6.36 -4.31
CA GLU A 26 -21.06 -5.56 -3.43
C GLU A 26 -21.60 -6.40 -2.27
N ASP A 27 -22.09 -7.61 -2.54
CA ASP A 27 -22.57 -8.55 -1.52
C ASP A 27 -21.46 -8.86 -0.51
N PHE A 28 -20.25 -9.17 -0.97
CA PHE A 28 -19.10 -9.40 -0.09
C PHE A 28 -18.74 -8.15 0.72
N MET A 29 -18.64 -7.00 0.06
CA MET A 29 -18.22 -5.74 0.69
C MET A 29 -19.22 -5.26 1.72
N SER A 30 -20.52 -5.46 1.50
CA SER A 30 -21.58 -5.08 2.45
C SER A 30 -21.38 -5.70 3.84
N GLY A 31 -20.95 -6.96 3.89
CA GLY A 31 -20.56 -7.66 5.11
C GLY A 31 -19.18 -7.24 5.61
N TYR A 32 -18.22 -7.14 4.69
CA TYR A 32 -16.82 -6.86 5.01
C TYR A 32 -16.60 -5.45 5.60
N LEU A 33 -17.37 -4.44 5.17
CA LEU A 33 -17.29 -3.08 5.69
C LEU A 33 -17.52 -3.01 7.21
N LYS A 34 -18.40 -3.86 7.77
CA LYS A 34 -18.63 -3.97 9.23
C LYS A 34 -17.38 -4.50 9.95
N VAL A 35 -16.69 -5.47 9.33
CA VAL A 35 -15.43 -6.01 9.82
C VAL A 35 -14.33 -4.96 9.77
N LEU A 36 -14.22 -4.23 8.65
CA LEU A 36 -13.26 -3.14 8.48
C LEU A 36 -13.48 -2.03 9.50
N ALA A 37 -14.72 -1.58 9.71
CA ALA A 37 -15.05 -0.56 10.71
C ALA A 37 -14.69 -1.00 12.14
N THR A 38 -14.95 -2.27 12.49
CA THR A 38 -14.57 -2.83 13.80
C THR A 38 -13.06 -2.89 13.97
N ARG A 39 -12.32 -3.26 12.91
CA ARG A 39 -10.85 -3.29 12.91
C ARG A 39 -10.29 -1.87 13.01
N ALA A 40 -10.80 -0.91 12.25
CA ALA A 40 -10.39 0.48 12.29
C ALA A 40 -10.54 1.08 13.70
N LYS A 41 -11.67 0.86 14.38
CA LYS A 41 -11.86 1.28 15.78
C LYS A 41 -10.81 0.70 16.74
N LYS A 42 -10.47 -0.58 16.57
CA LYS A 42 -9.45 -1.26 17.36
C LYS A 42 -8.06 -0.69 17.09
N TRP A 43 -7.73 -0.44 15.82
CA TRP A 43 -6.48 0.20 15.42
C TRP A 43 -6.38 1.62 15.97
N ALA A 44 -7.43 2.43 15.87
CA ALA A 44 -7.47 3.78 16.45
C ALA A 44 -7.24 3.75 17.98
N ALA A 45 -7.83 2.79 18.69
CA ALA A 45 -7.62 2.62 20.12
C ALA A 45 -6.19 2.15 20.47
N LEU A 46 -5.57 1.35 19.61
CA LEU A 46 -4.18 0.92 19.74
C LEU A 46 -3.21 2.09 19.51
N LEU A 47 -3.52 2.92 18.50
CA LEU A 47 -2.71 4.05 18.02
C LEU A 47 -2.96 5.37 18.76
N ARG A 48 -3.88 5.39 19.72
CA ARG A 48 -4.20 6.59 20.50
C ARG A 48 -2.93 7.19 21.13
N LYS A 49 -2.74 8.51 20.95
CA LYS A 49 -1.57 9.31 21.37
C LYS A 49 -1.02 8.86 22.73
N GLY A 50 0.28 8.55 22.76
CA GLY A 50 1.03 8.21 23.97
C GLY A 50 1.39 6.73 24.14
N LYS A 51 0.80 5.81 23.35
CA LYS A 51 1.28 4.43 23.29
C LYS A 51 2.36 4.33 22.21
N SER A 52 3.62 4.21 22.63
CA SER A 52 4.70 3.80 21.73
C SER A 52 4.29 2.47 21.08
N LEU A 53 4.34 2.41 19.74
CA LEU A 53 4.09 1.20 18.97
C LEU A 53 5.26 0.23 19.14
N SER A 54 5.39 -0.32 20.33
CA SER A 54 6.35 -1.38 20.60
C SER A 54 5.86 -2.68 19.97
N ARG A 55 6.83 -3.50 19.53
CA ARG A 55 6.56 -4.85 19.03
C ARG A 55 5.89 -5.67 20.15
N SER A 56 4.58 -5.85 20.03
CA SER A 56 3.75 -6.55 21.02
C SER A 56 2.94 -7.66 20.36
N GLN A 57 2.52 -8.65 21.16
CA GLN A 57 1.64 -9.73 20.68
C GLN A 57 0.30 -9.19 20.15
N THR A 58 -0.19 -8.08 20.73
CA THR A 58 -1.40 -7.40 20.25
C THR A 58 -1.18 -6.78 18.86
N LEU A 59 -0.09 -6.05 18.65
CA LEU A 59 0.24 -5.46 17.36
C LEU A 59 0.43 -6.55 16.29
N LYS A 60 1.17 -7.62 16.61
CA LYS A 60 1.35 -8.79 15.71
C LYS A 60 0.02 -9.41 15.30
N ARG A 61 -0.91 -9.59 16.25
CA ARG A 61 -2.25 -10.11 15.99
C ARG A 61 -3.07 -9.18 15.11
N TYR A 62 -2.93 -7.86 15.25
CA TYR A 62 -3.67 -6.89 14.45
C TYR A 62 -3.15 -6.82 13.02
N ILE A 63 -1.83 -6.83 12.84
CA ILE A 63 -1.18 -6.91 11.52
C ILE A 63 -1.68 -8.14 10.74
N ARG A 64 -1.72 -9.31 11.38
CA ARG A 64 -2.25 -10.55 10.77
C ARG A 64 -3.72 -10.47 10.34
N LYS A 65 -4.48 -9.51 10.89
CA LYS A 65 -5.88 -9.24 10.53
C LYS A 65 -6.03 -8.11 9.52
N GLY A 66 -4.93 -7.55 9.03
CA GLY A 66 -4.90 -6.41 8.12
C GLY A 66 -4.71 -5.08 8.84
N ILE A 67 -3.85 -4.25 8.24
CA ILE A 67 -3.58 -2.88 8.63
C ILE A 67 -4.52 -1.97 7.79
N PRO A 68 -5.30 -1.06 8.43
CA PRO A 68 -6.07 -0.04 7.73
C PRO A 68 -5.18 0.79 6.80
N ASN A 69 -5.73 1.21 5.66
CA ASN A 69 -4.94 1.81 4.60
C ASN A 69 -4.16 3.04 5.09
N GLU A 70 -4.83 3.89 5.86
CA GLU A 70 -4.31 5.11 6.48
C GLU A 70 -3.11 4.89 7.42
N HIS A 71 -2.91 3.66 7.89
CA HIS A 71 -1.84 3.31 8.83
C HIS A 71 -0.73 2.45 8.21
N ARG A 72 -0.89 1.98 6.97
CA ARG A 72 0.09 1.08 6.34
C ARG A 72 1.47 1.72 6.22
N GLY A 73 1.54 2.98 5.80
CA GLY A 73 2.81 3.70 5.64
C GLY A 73 3.65 3.73 6.91
N GLU A 74 3.04 3.99 8.06
CA GLU A 74 3.73 4.03 9.36
C GLU A 74 4.04 2.61 9.88
N ILE A 75 3.06 1.72 9.86
CA ILE A 75 3.20 0.38 10.45
C ILE A 75 4.17 -0.49 9.65
N TRP A 76 4.18 -0.40 8.32
CA TRP A 76 5.16 -1.11 7.50
C TRP A 76 6.58 -0.61 7.78
N GLN A 77 6.80 0.71 7.85
CA GLN A 77 8.10 1.26 8.21
C GLN A 77 8.58 0.77 9.58
N LEU A 78 7.69 0.73 10.57
CA LEU A 78 7.98 0.20 11.90
C LEU A 78 8.37 -1.29 11.86
N VAL A 79 7.58 -2.12 11.17
CA VAL A 79 7.79 -3.58 11.13
C VAL A 79 9.09 -3.90 10.40
N CYS A 80 9.34 -3.25 9.26
CA CYS A 80 10.57 -3.37 8.47
C CYS A 80 11.80 -2.77 9.18
N GLY A 81 11.62 -2.02 10.28
CA GLY A 81 12.73 -1.44 11.03
C GLY A 81 13.41 -0.28 10.31
N VAL A 82 12.67 0.46 9.48
CA VAL A 82 13.20 1.57 8.66
C VAL A 82 13.94 2.60 9.50
N GLU A 83 13.43 2.95 10.68
CA GLU A 83 14.09 3.91 11.58
C GLU A 83 15.41 3.39 12.19
N VAL A 84 15.53 2.07 12.36
CA VAL A 84 16.80 1.45 12.79
C VAL A 84 17.82 1.54 11.66
N LEU A 85 17.43 1.17 10.44
CA LEU A 85 18.28 1.25 9.25
C LEU A 85 18.74 2.69 8.98
N LYS A 86 17.84 3.68 9.03
CA LYS A 86 18.17 5.10 8.85
C LYS A 86 19.15 5.62 9.90
N ARG A 87 19.09 5.12 11.13
CA ARG A 87 20.02 5.49 12.20
C ARG A 87 21.40 4.87 11.98
N GLU A 88 21.45 3.62 11.55
CA GLU A 88 22.69 2.86 11.35
C GLU A 88 23.44 3.27 10.06
N GLN A 89 22.70 3.51 8.98
CA GLN A 89 23.26 3.79 7.65
C GLN A 89 23.30 5.28 7.29
N GLY A 90 22.60 6.12 8.07
CA GLY A 90 22.40 7.54 7.75
C GLY A 90 21.12 7.78 6.96
N ARG A 91 20.45 8.91 7.25
CA ARG A 91 19.19 9.31 6.60
C ARG A 91 19.37 9.73 5.14
N ASP A 92 20.58 10.07 4.75
CA ASP A 92 20.95 10.53 3.41
C ASP A 92 21.45 9.40 2.49
N LEU A 93 21.50 8.15 2.98
CA LEU A 93 22.01 7.00 2.22
C LEU A 93 21.32 6.87 0.85
N TYR A 94 19.99 7.01 0.79
CA TYR A 94 19.25 6.91 -0.47
C TYR A 94 19.77 7.90 -1.52
N HIS A 95 19.94 9.17 -1.15
CA HIS A 95 20.43 10.20 -2.08
C HIS A 95 21.88 9.95 -2.51
N LYS A 96 22.75 9.53 -1.58
CA LYS A 96 24.14 9.15 -1.90
C LYS A 96 24.21 8.00 -2.90
N VAL A 97 23.37 6.98 -2.73
CA VAL A 97 23.32 5.83 -3.65
C VAL A 97 22.72 6.25 -4.99
N LEU A 98 21.73 7.13 -5.00
CA LEU A 98 21.08 7.64 -6.21
C LEU A 98 22.04 8.45 -7.10
N GLU A 99 22.91 9.25 -6.49
CA GLU A 99 23.95 10.05 -7.15
C GLU A 99 25.20 9.23 -7.50
N GLY A 100 25.31 8.01 -6.98
CA GLY A 100 26.41 7.11 -7.22
C GLY A 100 26.43 6.51 -8.64
N PRO A 101 27.50 5.77 -8.98
CA PRO A 101 27.60 5.08 -10.26
C PRO A 101 26.49 4.03 -10.39
N ARG A 102 25.88 3.93 -11.58
CA ARG A 102 24.81 3.00 -11.89
C ARG A 102 25.31 1.91 -12.83
N ASN A 103 24.87 0.68 -12.61
CA ASN A 103 25.08 -0.39 -13.58
C ASN A 103 24.02 -0.26 -14.69
N GLN A 104 24.46 0.07 -15.90
CA GLN A 104 23.56 0.31 -17.03
C GLN A 104 22.72 -0.93 -17.38
N GLU A 105 23.26 -2.14 -17.26
CA GLU A 105 22.52 -3.39 -17.53
C GLU A 105 21.32 -3.56 -16.58
N ILE A 106 21.51 -3.23 -15.30
CA ILE A 106 20.44 -3.26 -14.30
C ILE A 106 19.40 -2.17 -14.60
N VAL A 107 19.85 -0.97 -14.98
CA VAL A 107 18.98 0.15 -15.34
C VAL A 107 18.11 -0.22 -16.54
N ASP A 108 18.71 -0.74 -17.61
CA ASP A 108 18.00 -1.13 -18.83
C ASP A 108 16.99 -2.25 -18.57
N THR A 109 17.33 -3.20 -17.71
CA THR A 109 16.41 -4.26 -17.26
C THR A 109 15.20 -3.68 -16.56
N ILE A 110 15.40 -2.74 -15.62
CA ILE A 110 14.30 -2.07 -14.92
C ILE A 110 13.43 -1.26 -15.90
N LEU A 111 14.05 -0.50 -16.81
CA LEU A 111 13.34 0.33 -17.80
C LEU A 111 12.52 -0.51 -18.78
N THR A 112 12.98 -1.71 -19.13
CA THR A 112 12.22 -2.65 -19.97
C THR A 112 10.96 -3.16 -19.26
N ASP A 113 11.02 -3.28 -17.93
CA ASP A 113 9.95 -3.90 -17.13
C ASP A 113 8.95 -2.89 -16.58
N LEU A 114 9.35 -1.63 -16.39
CA LEU A 114 8.49 -0.53 -15.96
C LEU A 114 7.20 -0.41 -16.81
N PRO A 115 7.25 -0.27 -18.15
CA PRO A 115 6.05 -0.05 -18.96
C PRO A 115 5.15 -1.29 -19.12
N ARG A 116 5.53 -2.44 -18.56
CA ARG A 116 4.71 -3.65 -18.53
C ARG A 116 4.28 -4.05 -17.11
N THR A 117 4.59 -3.20 -16.12
CA THR A 117 4.23 -3.40 -14.72
C THR A 117 3.03 -2.52 -14.39
N PHE A 118 1.91 -3.15 -14.01
CA PHE A 118 0.65 -2.48 -13.66
C PHE A 118 0.07 -1.58 -14.77
N PRO A 119 -0.10 -2.10 -16.01
CA PRO A 119 -0.63 -1.30 -17.12
C PRO A 119 -2.05 -0.76 -16.87
N ASP A 120 -2.81 -1.44 -16.01
CA ASP A 120 -4.19 -1.06 -15.68
C ASP A 120 -4.28 -0.17 -14.43
N ASN A 121 -3.17 0.41 -13.96
CA ASN A 121 -3.17 1.28 -12.79
C ASN A 121 -3.00 2.74 -13.16
N ILE A 122 -4.00 3.56 -12.85
CA ILE A 122 -4.08 4.98 -13.24
C ILE A 122 -2.94 5.84 -12.67
N PHE A 123 -2.27 5.40 -11.60
CA PHE A 123 -1.13 6.13 -11.03
C PHE A 123 0.19 5.86 -11.77
N PHE A 124 0.19 4.90 -12.69
CA PHE A 124 1.35 4.51 -13.49
C PHE A 124 1.11 4.68 -15.01
N GLU A 125 -0.04 5.23 -15.41
CA GLU A 125 -0.46 5.38 -16.81
C GLU A 125 0.48 6.31 -17.61
N ASP A 126 0.94 7.40 -17.01
CA ASP A 126 1.88 8.37 -17.61
C ASP A 126 3.24 7.75 -18.01
N MET A 127 3.62 6.61 -17.43
CA MET A 127 4.85 5.91 -17.82
C MET A 127 4.77 5.25 -19.21
N HIS A 128 3.58 5.23 -19.82
CA HIS A 128 3.35 4.65 -21.14
C HIS A 128 3.33 5.68 -22.27
N GLU A 129 3.20 6.99 -21.96
CA GLU A 129 3.01 8.06 -22.96
C GLU A 129 4.30 8.74 -23.46
N GLU A 130 5.46 8.59 -22.80
CA GLU A 130 6.74 9.17 -23.27
C GLU A 130 7.39 8.40 -24.45
N ARG A 131 6.59 7.99 -25.45
CA ARG A 131 7.05 7.37 -26.70
C ARG A 131 7.15 8.36 -27.84
#